data_AF-A0A2E3AB02-F1
#
_entry.id   AF-A0A2E3AB02-F1
#
_cell.length_a   1.000
_cell.length_b   1.000
_cell.length_c   1.000
_cell.angle_alpha   90.00
_cell.angle_beta   90.00
_cell.angle_gamma   90.00
#
_symmetry.space_group_name_H-M   'P 1'
#
loop_
_entity.id
_entity.type
_entity.pdbx_description
1 polymer ?
#
loop_
_entity_poly.entity_id
_entity_poly.type
_entity_poly.pdbx_seq_one_letter_code
_entity_poly.pdbx_strand_id
1 'polypeptide(L)'
;MKRINFFLTFLLCSTFLSAQDIFDAYQKDPAASYVSVSPKMFEMLGKLSINTDDPKLNGFIEMVQSMKHFKVLTTKSLSIAEKMQTWLSNQLDTNELETLLNLSERDVEVQFCVIYGEEESKVDQLVMFVKGAQKYADQEGLDVSNLDFILLSIEGDIDLDQVATLTEIVDIPGGNFLKKMN
;
A
#
# COMPACT_ATOMS: atom_id res chain seq x y z
N MET A 1 -35.80 -0.01 43.95
CA MET A 1 -35.41 -0.66 42.67
C MET A 1 -35.52 0.24 41.43
N LYS A 2 -35.55 1.58 41.54
CA LYS A 2 -35.60 2.49 40.36
C LYS A 2 -34.26 3.17 40.02
N ARG A 3 -33.23 3.01 40.87
CA ARG A 3 -31.89 3.61 40.70
C ARG A 3 -30.88 2.71 39.98
N ILE A 4 -31.19 1.42 39.84
CA ILE A 4 -30.32 0.42 39.19
C ILE A 4 -30.53 0.37 37.67
N ASN A 5 -31.73 0.70 37.18
CA ASN A 5 -31.99 0.72 35.74
C ASN A 5 -31.27 1.85 34.99
N PHE A 6 -30.80 2.89 35.67
CA PHE A 6 -30.04 3.97 35.01
C PHE A 6 -28.58 3.59 34.76
N PHE A 7 -28.00 2.73 35.60
CA PHE A 7 -26.62 2.26 35.42
C PHE A 7 -26.49 1.21 34.30
N LEU A 8 -27.56 0.48 33.98
CA LEU A 8 -27.52 -0.55 32.95
C LEU A 8 -27.62 0.02 31.52
N THR A 9 -28.17 1.23 31.36
CA THR A 9 -28.30 1.88 30.04
C THR A 9 -27.02 2.58 29.58
N PHE A 10 -26.09 2.91 30.49
CA PHE A 10 -24.82 3.56 30.14
C PHE A 10 -23.74 2.57 29.63
N LEU A 11 -23.92 1.27 29.86
CA LEU A 11 -22.92 0.25 29.51
C LEU A 11 -22.88 -0.12 28.01
N LEU A 12 -23.90 0.28 27.23
CA LEU A 12 -24.00 -0.05 25.79
C LEU A 12 -23.33 0.97 24.86
N CYS A 13 -22.65 2.00 25.37
CA CYS A 13 -21.85 2.91 24.55
C CYS A 13 -20.41 2.44 24.30
N SER A 14 -20.07 1.21 24.70
CA SER A 14 -18.69 0.73 24.62
C SER A 14 -18.36 0.24 23.22
N THR A 15 -17.72 1.15 22.48
CA THR A 15 -16.80 0.95 21.36
C THR A 15 -17.39 0.51 20.02
N PHE A 16 -18.03 1.45 19.33
CA PHE A 16 -17.72 1.62 17.90
C PHE A 16 -16.27 2.14 17.82
N LEU A 17 -15.30 1.24 18.01
CA LEU A 17 -13.94 1.50 17.54
C LEU A 17 -14.07 1.57 16.03
N SER A 18 -14.22 2.78 15.51
CA SER A 18 -14.11 3.03 14.08
C SER A 18 -12.78 2.42 13.67
N ALA A 19 -12.80 1.48 12.72
CA ALA A 19 -11.59 0.96 12.09
C ALA A 19 -10.95 2.13 11.36
N GLN A 20 -10.17 2.94 12.09
CA GLN A 20 -9.43 4.04 11.50
C GLN A 20 -8.44 3.41 10.53
N ASP A 21 -8.43 3.93 9.30
CA ASP A 21 -7.49 3.51 8.27
C ASP A 21 -6.06 3.53 8.84
N ILE A 22 -5.27 2.48 8.57
CA ILE A 22 -3.93 2.34 9.15
C ILE A 22 -3.04 3.52 8.74
N PHE A 23 -3.22 4.03 7.53
CA PHE A 23 -2.49 5.18 7.04
C PHE A 23 -2.88 6.44 7.81
N ASP A 24 -4.16 6.67 8.06
CA ASP A 24 -4.65 7.81 8.83
C ASP A 24 -4.24 7.77 10.31
N ALA A 25 -4.12 6.56 10.88
CA ALA A 25 -3.66 6.37 12.25
C ALA A 25 -2.20 6.80 12.45
N TYR A 26 -1.34 6.55 11.44
CA TYR A 26 0.11 6.74 11.56
C TYR A 26 0.69 7.88 10.71
N GLN A 27 -0.11 8.60 9.91
CA GLN A 27 0.37 9.71 9.07
C GLN A 27 1.07 10.86 9.82
N LYS A 28 0.86 10.98 11.14
CA LYS A 28 1.46 12.03 12.00
C LYS A 28 2.37 11.44 13.09
N ASP A 29 2.64 10.14 13.04
CA ASP A 29 3.46 9.48 14.03
C ASP A 29 4.96 9.69 13.70
N PRO A 30 5.79 10.17 14.65
CA PRO A 30 7.21 10.40 14.41
C PRO A 30 8.02 9.12 14.15
N ALA A 31 7.51 7.95 14.52
CA ALA A 31 8.12 6.65 14.25
C ALA A 31 7.66 6.04 12.91
N ALA A 32 6.84 6.76 12.13
CA ALA A 32 6.44 6.38 10.79
C ALA A 32 6.75 7.49 9.78
N SER A 33 6.88 7.10 8.52
CA SER A 33 6.96 8.03 7.40
C SER A 33 5.78 7.75 6.48
N TYR A 34 5.00 8.79 6.20
CA TYR A 34 3.79 8.68 5.39
C TYR A 34 3.88 9.58 4.18
N VAL A 35 3.58 9.00 3.03
CA VAL A 35 3.45 9.71 1.77
C VAL A 35 2.09 9.37 1.20
N SER A 36 1.33 10.39 0.83
CA SER A 36 0.16 10.21 -0.01
C SER A 36 0.20 11.14 -1.19
N VAL A 37 -0.12 10.60 -2.35
CA VAL A 37 -0.16 11.36 -3.58
C VAL A 37 -1.60 11.34 -4.09
N SER A 38 -2.11 12.54 -4.36
CA SER A 38 -3.42 12.71 -4.99
C SER A 38 -3.29 12.73 -6.51
N PRO A 39 -4.33 12.30 -7.25
CA PRO A 39 -4.33 12.30 -8.72
C PRO A 39 -4.06 13.70 -9.30
N LYS A 40 -4.52 14.72 -8.57
CA LYS A 40 -4.36 16.13 -8.94
C LYS A 40 -2.90 16.59 -9.02
N MET A 41 -1.99 15.99 -8.25
CA MET A 41 -0.55 16.28 -8.36
C MET A 41 -0.01 15.85 -9.73
N PHE A 42 -0.48 14.71 -10.23
CA PHE A 42 -0.05 14.16 -11.51
C PHE A 42 -0.70 14.85 -12.69
N GLU A 43 -1.96 15.27 -12.58
CA GLU A 43 -2.56 16.18 -13.56
C GLU A 43 -1.76 17.48 -13.69
N MET A 44 -1.26 18.02 -12.57
CA MET A 44 -0.42 19.21 -12.59
C MET A 44 0.93 18.92 -13.27
N LEU A 45 1.56 17.77 -13.02
CA LEU A 45 2.80 17.36 -13.70
C LEU A 45 2.58 17.14 -15.21
N GLY A 46 1.49 16.48 -15.61
CA GLY A 46 1.13 16.29 -17.02
C GLY A 46 0.86 17.61 -17.75
N LYS A 47 0.28 18.60 -17.06
CA LYS A 47 0.05 19.96 -17.60
C LYS A 47 1.31 20.83 -17.64
N LEU A 48 2.31 20.56 -16.81
CA LEU A 48 3.57 21.33 -16.70
C LEU A 48 4.64 20.90 -17.71
N SER A 49 4.29 20.11 -18.72
CA SER A 49 5.18 19.58 -19.77
C SER A 49 6.06 18.45 -19.25
N ILE A 50 5.71 17.23 -19.63
CA ILE A 50 6.73 16.23 -19.92
C ILE A 50 6.77 16.16 -21.45
N ASN A 51 7.85 16.67 -22.06
CA ASN A 51 8.20 16.30 -23.42
C ASN A 51 8.58 14.82 -23.39
N THR A 52 7.60 13.92 -23.46
CA THR A 52 7.80 12.46 -23.43
C THR A 52 8.01 11.91 -24.84
N ASP A 53 9.19 12.18 -25.40
CA ASP A 53 9.70 11.33 -26.51
C ASP A 53 10.18 9.96 -25.99
N ASP A 54 10.03 9.67 -24.69
CA ASP A 54 10.30 8.36 -24.08
C ASP A 54 9.00 7.55 -23.90
N PRO A 55 8.77 6.51 -24.73
CA PRO A 55 7.60 5.65 -24.65
C PRO A 55 7.42 4.96 -23.30
N LYS A 56 8.50 4.77 -22.52
CA LYS A 56 8.44 4.12 -21.20
C LYS A 56 7.75 5.00 -20.17
N LEU A 57 7.84 6.32 -20.32
CA LEU A 57 7.28 7.26 -19.35
C LEU A 57 5.76 7.45 -19.54
N ASN A 58 5.25 7.14 -20.73
CA ASN A 58 3.81 7.22 -21.04
C ASN A 58 2.99 6.20 -20.25
N GLY A 59 3.43 4.94 -20.17
CA GLY A 59 2.74 3.90 -19.39
C GLY A 59 2.72 4.21 -17.89
N PHE A 60 3.80 4.81 -17.36
CA PHE A 60 3.83 5.28 -15.97
C PHE A 60 2.84 6.43 -15.72
N ILE A 61 2.74 7.39 -16.65
CA ILE A 61 1.79 8.51 -16.54
C ILE A 61 0.34 8.00 -16.59
N GLU A 62 0.01 7.08 -17.51
CA GLU A 62 -1.33 6.51 -17.62
C GLU A 62 -1.74 5.75 -16.36
N MET A 63 -0.86 4.87 -15.86
CA MET A 63 -1.07 4.15 -14.61
C MET A 63 -1.36 5.11 -13.45
N VAL A 64 -0.56 6.15 -13.33
CA VAL A 64 -0.65 7.13 -12.26
C VAL A 64 -1.92 7.99 -12.38
N GLN A 65 -2.38 8.28 -13.59
CA GLN A 65 -3.65 8.96 -13.85
C GLN A 65 -4.85 8.09 -13.52
N SER A 66 -4.74 6.76 -13.62
CA SER A 66 -5.81 5.84 -13.27
C SER A 66 -5.92 5.58 -11.76
N MET A 67 -4.92 5.99 -10.97
CA MET A 67 -4.96 5.96 -9.51
C MET A 67 -5.93 7.01 -8.98
N LYS A 68 -6.77 6.62 -8.01
CA LYS A 68 -7.56 7.50 -7.14
C LYS A 68 -6.78 7.88 -5.89
N HIS A 69 -6.10 6.91 -5.29
CA HIS A 69 -5.31 7.10 -4.07
C HIS A 69 -4.00 6.32 -4.15
N PHE A 70 -2.90 7.00 -3.86
CA PHE A 70 -1.61 6.36 -3.61
C PHE A 70 -1.19 6.70 -2.18
N LYS A 71 -0.93 5.67 -1.38
CA LYS A 71 -0.52 5.79 0.02
C LYS A 71 0.67 4.87 0.29
N VAL A 72 1.69 5.39 0.95
CA VAL A 72 2.84 4.64 1.42
C VAL A 72 3.07 4.99 2.88
N LEU A 73 3.19 3.96 3.71
CA LEU A 73 3.53 4.06 5.12
C LEU A 73 4.76 3.19 5.37
N THR A 74 5.83 3.80 5.88
CA THR A 74 7.06 3.08 6.21
C THR A 74 7.45 3.28 7.67
N THR A 75 8.16 2.32 8.25
CA THR A 75 8.59 2.38 9.66
C THR A 75 9.77 1.45 9.94
N LYS A 76 10.53 1.72 11.02
CA LYS A 76 11.42 0.73 11.68
C LYS A 76 10.81 0.15 12.95
N SER A 77 9.69 0.69 13.41
CA SER A 77 9.07 0.26 14.64
C SER A 77 8.36 -1.08 14.43
N LEU A 78 8.83 -2.12 15.12
CA LEU A 78 8.19 -3.43 15.12
C LEU A 78 6.72 -3.34 15.56
N SER A 79 6.39 -2.48 16.53
CA SER A 79 5.01 -2.34 17.00
C SER A 79 4.08 -1.75 15.94
N ILE A 80 4.57 -0.81 15.11
CA ILE A 80 3.78 -0.25 14.00
C ILE A 80 3.68 -1.29 12.88
N ALA A 81 4.76 -2.02 12.60
CA ALA A 81 4.77 -3.10 11.61
C ALA A 81 3.77 -4.22 11.94
N GLU A 82 3.64 -4.60 13.21
CA GLU A 82 2.62 -5.55 13.66
C GLU A 82 1.19 -5.04 13.42
N LYS A 83 0.97 -3.73 13.57
CA LYS A 83 -0.32 -3.10 13.27
C LYS A 83 -0.61 -3.06 11.78
N MET A 84 0.40 -2.83 10.94
CA MET A 84 0.29 -2.95 9.48
C MET A 84 -0.10 -4.38 9.08
N GLN A 85 0.55 -5.40 9.65
CA GLN A 85 0.22 -6.81 9.39
C GLN A 85 -1.20 -7.15 9.83
N THR A 86 -1.59 -6.73 11.03
CA THR A 86 -2.94 -6.96 11.54
C THR A 86 -3.98 -6.29 10.63
N TRP A 87 -3.71 -5.07 10.17
CA TRP A 87 -4.57 -4.40 9.21
C TRP A 87 -4.67 -5.20 7.90
N LEU A 88 -3.55 -5.65 7.33
CA LEU A 88 -3.54 -6.44 6.09
C LEU A 88 -4.33 -7.75 6.25
N SER A 89 -4.12 -8.49 7.34
CA SER A 89 -4.88 -9.71 7.64
C SER A 89 -6.38 -9.42 7.72
N ASN A 90 -6.76 -8.34 8.40
CA ASN A 90 -8.17 -7.95 8.44
C ASN A 90 -8.71 -7.58 7.04
N GLN A 91 -7.92 -6.92 6.19
CA GLN A 91 -8.35 -6.62 4.82
C GLN A 91 -8.57 -7.91 4.01
N LEU A 92 -7.67 -8.90 4.12
CA LEU A 92 -7.82 -10.21 3.47
C LEU A 92 -9.06 -10.98 3.95
N ASP A 93 -9.41 -10.84 5.24
CA ASP A 93 -10.54 -11.56 5.83
C ASP A 93 -11.90 -10.89 5.58
N THR A 94 -11.93 -9.56 5.39
CA THR A 94 -13.18 -8.77 5.42
C THR A 94 -13.50 -8.00 4.14
N ASN A 95 -12.47 -7.67 3.36
CA ASN A 95 -12.61 -7.04 2.06
C ASN A 95 -12.16 -8.07 1.02
N GLU A 96 -12.64 -7.99 -0.22
CA GLU A 96 -12.38 -8.96 -1.31
C GLU A 96 -10.91 -8.97 -1.79
N LEU A 97 -9.98 -8.66 -0.89
CA LEU A 97 -8.55 -8.62 -1.08
C LEU A 97 -8.02 -10.06 -1.12
N GLU A 98 -7.43 -10.43 -2.26
CA GLU A 98 -6.83 -11.73 -2.48
C GLU A 98 -5.31 -11.63 -2.49
N THR A 99 -4.61 -12.62 -1.93
CA THR A 99 -3.15 -12.70 -2.06
C THR A 99 -2.78 -13.21 -3.44
N LEU A 100 -2.09 -12.37 -4.22
CA LEU A 100 -1.63 -12.71 -5.57
C LEU A 100 -0.24 -13.33 -5.55
N LEU A 101 0.67 -12.77 -4.74
CA LEU A 101 2.05 -13.22 -4.65
C LEU A 101 2.55 -13.09 -3.22
N ASN A 102 3.24 -14.12 -2.74
CA ASN A 102 4.00 -14.06 -1.50
C ASN A 102 5.42 -14.55 -1.80
N LEU A 103 6.40 -13.69 -1.56
CA LEU A 103 7.81 -13.94 -1.78
C LEU A 103 8.55 -13.82 -0.44
N SER A 104 9.42 -14.78 -0.16
CA SER A 104 10.33 -14.71 0.96
C SER A 104 11.71 -15.12 0.48
N GLU A 105 12.63 -14.17 0.44
CA GLU A 105 14.00 -14.41 0.02
C GLU A 105 14.98 -13.79 1.02
N ARG A 106 15.84 -14.64 1.59
CA ARG A 106 16.81 -14.29 2.65
C ARG A 106 16.11 -13.66 3.86
N ASP A 107 16.21 -12.34 3.96
CA ASP A 107 15.74 -11.52 5.09
C ASP A 107 14.61 -10.56 4.66
N VAL A 108 14.08 -10.73 3.45
CA VAL A 108 13.02 -9.87 2.91
C VAL A 108 11.80 -10.70 2.55
N GLU A 109 10.67 -10.22 3.05
CA GLU A 109 9.35 -10.79 2.77
C GLU A 109 8.54 -9.74 2.03
N VAL A 110 7.91 -10.13 0.92
CA VAL A 110 7.03 -9.28 0.13
C VAL A 110 5.72 -10.00 -0.09
N GLN A 111 4.62 -9.38 0.31
CA GLN A 111 3.27 -9.85 0.05
C GLN A 111 2.54 -8.85 -0.85
N PHE A 112 2.04 -9.34 -1.98
CA PHE A 112 1.18 -8.59 -2.90
C PHE A 112 -0.23 -9.12 -2.82
N CYS A 113 -1.18 -8.21 -2.63
CA CYS A 113 -2.59 -8.50 -2.59
C CYS A 113 -3.37 -7.55 -3.51
N VAL A 114 -4.47 -8.03 -4.07
CA VAL A 114 -5.28 -7.30 -5.03
C VAL A 114 -6.77 -7.47 -4.75
N ILE A 115 -7.54 -6.41 -4.99
CA ILE A 115 -8.99 -6.49 -5.22
C ILE A 115 -9.17 -6.35 -6.73
N TYR A 116 -9.69 -7.38 -7.38
CA TYR A 116 -9.96 -7.34 -8.81
C TYR A 116 -11.09 -6.37 -9.12
N GLY A 117 -10.99 -5.68 -10.25
CA GLY A 117 -12.05 -4.85 -10.78
C GLY A 117 -13.09 -5.65 -11.56
N GLU A 118 -13.96 -4.95 -12.30
CA GLU A 118 -15.00 -5.59 -13.12
C GLU A 118 -14.43 -6.50 -14.22
N GLU A 119 -13.23 -6.20 -14.72
CA GLU A 119 -12.49 -7.01 -15.70
C GLU A 119 -11.34 -7.76 -15.02
N GLU A 120 -11.10 -9.03 -15.40
CA GLU A 120 -10.04 -9.87 -14.79
C GLU A 120 -8.63 -9.28 -14.92
N SER A 121 -8.40 -8.41 -15.91
CA SER A 121 -7.11 -7.73 -16.12
C SER A 121 -6.94 -6.44 -15.32
N LYS A 122 -8.01 -5.97 -14.66
CA LYS A 122 -8.05 -4.72 -13.90
C LYS A 122 -8.12 -4.99 -12.40
N VAL A 123 -7.52 -4.09 -11.65
CA VAL A 123 -7.42 -4.14 -10.19
C VAL A 123 -7.92 -2.82 -9.63
N ASP A 124 -8.94 -2.91 -8.78
CA ASP A 124 -9.52 -1.77 -8.07
C ASP A 124 -8.62 -1.30 -6.93
N GLN A 125 -7.92 -2.24 -6.30
CA GLN A 125 -6.98 -1.95 -5.22
C GLN A 125 -5.80 -2.90 -5.22
N LEU A 126 -4.59 -2.35 -5.19
CA LEU A 126 -3.36 -3.08 -4.94
C LEU A 126 -2.84 -2.73 -3.56
N VAL A 127 -2.45 -3.75 -2.79
CA VAL A 127 -1.78 -3.61 -1.50
C VAL A 127 -0.49 -4.41 -1.52
N MET A 128 0.62 -3.77 -1.13
CA MET A 128 1.91 -4.42 -0.98
C MET A 128 2.43 -4.21 0.43
N PHE A 129 2.89 -5.29 1.04
CA PHE A 129 3.55 -5.24 2.34
C PHE A 129 4.94 -5.87 2.25
N VAL A 130 5.95 -5.11 2.69
CA VAL A 130 7.36 -5.51 2.65
C VAL A 130 7.94 -5.48 4.06
N LYS A 131 8.69 -6.53 4.41
CA LYS A 131 9.55 -6.58 5.60
C LYS A 131 11.00 -6.71 5.18
N GLY A 132 11.92 -6.07 5.89
CA GLY A 132 13.35 -6.15 5.68
C GLY A 132 13.92 -5.25 4.57
N ALA A 133 13.15 -4.29 4.05
CA ALA A 133 13.57 -3.49 2.89
C ALA A 133 14.81 -2.59 3.13
N GLN A 134 15.09 -2.21 4.38
CA GLN A 134 16.30 -1.44 4.72
C GLN A 134 17.61 -2.17 4.35
N LYS A 135 17.64 -3.52 4.42
CA LYS A 135 18.84 -4.28 4.03
C LYS A 135 19.18 -4.15 2.55
N TYR A 136 18.18 -3.96 1.68
CA TYR A 136 18.40 -3.67 0.27
C TYR A 136 18.86 -2.22 0.06
N ALA A 137 18.22 -1.26 0.75
CA ALA A 137 18.63 0.15 0.66
C ALA A 137 20.09 0.36 1.08
N ASP A 138 20.54 -0.32 2.14
CA ASP A 138 21.91 -0.26 2.62
C ASP A 138 22.91 -0.90 1.63
N GLN A 139 22.50 -1.93 0.88
CA GLN A 139 23.32 -2.60 -0.14
C GLN A 139 23.49 -1.74 -1.40
N GLU A 140 22.45 -0.99 -1.77
CA GLU A 140 22.45 -0.08 -2.92
C GLU A 140 22.97 1.33 -2.58
N GLY A 141 23.39 1.57 -1.34
CA GLY A 141 23.95 2.86 -0.90
C GLY A 141 22.92 3.98 -0.83
N LEU A 142 21.63 3.66 -0.71
CA LEU A 142 20.55 4.64 -0.62
C LEU A 142 20.42 5.15 0.83
N ASP A 143 20.62 6.45 1.03
CA ASP A 143 20.44 7.12 2.32
C ASP A 143 18.95 7.38 2.60
N VAL A 144 18.19 6.29 2.79
CA VAL A 144 16.77 6.35 3.18
C VAL A 144 16.61 5.76 4.57
N SER A 145 16.09 6.58 5.47
CA SER A 145 15.75 6.17 6.83
C SER A 145 14.32 5.63 6.85
N ASN A 146 14.07 4.56 7.62
CA ASN A 146 12.75 3.99 7.92
C ASN A 146 12.16 3.05 6.85
N LEU A 147 12.99 2.25 6.17
CA LEU A 147 12.52 1.28 5.16
C LEU A 147 12.45 -0.16 5.67
N ASP A 148 12.60 -0.45 6.96
CA ASP A 148 12.55 -1.83 7.46
C ASP A 148 11.18 -2.47 7.16
N PHE A 149 10.09 -1.70 7.24
CA PHE A 149 8.75 -2.13 6.89
C PHE A 149 8.08 -1.11 5.99
N ILE A 150 7.42 -1.59 4.94
CA ILE A 150 6.70 -0.76 3.96
C ILE A 150 5.30 -1.34 3.79
N LEU A 151 4.28 -0.50 3.93
CA LEU A 151 2.92 -0.78 3.52
C LEU A 151 2.53 0.22 2.43
N LEU A 152 2.22 -0.28 1.25
CA LEU A 152 1.81 0.51 0.09
C LEU A 152 0.39 0.11 -0.28
N SER A 153 -0.45 1.10 -0.60
CA SER A 153 -1.77 0.89 -1.18
C SER A 153 -1.97 1.84 -2.35
N ILE A 154 -2.44 1.26 -3.45
CA ILE A 154 -2.90 1.97 -4.63
C ILE A 154 -4.37 1.59 -4.83
N GLU A 155 -5.24 2.57 -4.93
CA GLU A 155 -6.64 2.39 -5.29
C GLU A 155 -6.87 3.12 -6.61
N GLY A 156 -7.55 2.51 -7.56
CA GLY A 156 -7.71 3.04 -8.91
C GLY A 156 -8.25 2.01 -9.90
N ASP A 157 -8.25 2.34 -11.19
CA ASP A 157 -8.49 1.35 -12.26
C ASP A 157 -7.12 0.95 -12.83
N ILE A 158 -6.49 -0.03 -12.18
CA ILE A 158 -5.07 -0.35 -12.42
C ILE A 158 -4.99 -1.58 -13.33
N ASP A 159 -4.24 -1.46 -14.40
CA ASP A 159 -3.93 -2.60 -15.27
C ASP A 159 -2.79 -3.44 -14.67
N LEU A 160 -2.99 -4.75 -14.49
CA LEU A 160 -1.97 -5.65 -13.93
C LEU A 160 -0.68 -5.68 -14.79
N ASP A 161 -0.80 -5.50 -16.10
CA ASP A 161 0.38 -5.45 -16.99
C ASP A 161 1.24 -4.22 -16.70
N GLN A 162 0.63 -3.13 -16.20
CA GLN A 162 1.33 -1.92 -15.76
C GLN A 162 1.96 -2.09 -14.37
N VAL A 163 1.39 -2.93 -13.50
CA VAL A 163 1.96 -3.26 -12.18
C VAL A 163 3.29 -4.02 -12.31
N ALA A 164 3.44 -4.90 -13.30
CA ALA A 164 4.75 -5.52 -13.57
C ALA A 164 5.81 -4.45 -13.89
N THR A 165 5.43 -3.35 -14.51
CA THR A 165 6.33 -2.22 -14.80
C THR A 165 6.75 -1.47 -13.51
N LEU A 166 5.88 -1.37 -12.50
CA LEU A 166 6.24 -0.80 -11.17
C LEU A 166 7.38 -1.57 -10.52
N THR A 167 7.36 -2.90 -10.59
CA THR A 167 8.43 -3.72 -10.02
C THR A 167 9.77 -3.58 -10.75
N GLU A 168 9.75 -3.23 -12.05
CA GLU A 168 10.98 -2.95 -12.83
C GLU A 168 11.53 -1.54 -12.59
N ILE A 169 10.67 -0.55 -12.35
CA ILE A 169 11.08 0.84 -12.11
C ILE A 169 11.61 1.05 -10.69
N VAL A 170 11.07 0.31 -9.71
CA VAL A 170 11.43 0.48 -8.28
C VAL A 170 12.51 -0.53 -7.83
N ASP A 171 13.05 -1.34 -8.74
CA ASP A 171 14.06 -2.38 -8.48
C ASP A 171 13.70 -3.24 -7.25
N ILE A 172 12.41 -3.54 -7.09
CA ILE A 172 11.92 -4.36 -5.99
C ILE A 172 12.14 -5.82 -6.40
N PRO A 173 12.86 -6.63 -5.60
CA PRO A 173 13.06 -8.05 -5.90
C PRO A 173 11.70 -8.75 -5.99
N GLY A 174 11.26 -9.03 -7.22
CA GLY A 174 9.92 -9.56 -7.50
C GLY A 174 9.44 -9.40 -8.96
N GLY A 175 9.89 -8.39 -9.69
CA GLY A 175 9.38 -8.11 -11.04
C GLY A 175 9.63 -9.18 -12.11
N ASN A 176 10.70 -9.96 -11.94
CA ASN A 176 11.00 -11.09 -12.81
C ASN A 176 10.01 -12.26 -12.68
N PHE A 177 9.17 -12.29 -11.64
CA PHE A 177 8.23 -13.38 -11.40
C PHE A 177 6.86 -13.14 -12.05
N LEU A 178 6.40 -11.88 -12.16
CA LEU A 178 5.15 -11.52 -12.84
C LEU A 178 5.21 -11.79 -14.35
N LYS A 179 6.39 -11.58 -14.97
CA LYS A 179 6.63 -11.94 -16.38
C LYS A 179 6.55 -13.44 -16.69
N LYS A 180 6.65 -14.31 -15.69
CA LYS A 180 6.57 -15.77 -15.89
C LYS A 180 5.15 -16.32 -15.80
N MET A 181 4.17 -15.47 -15.45
CA MET A 181 2.76 -15.84 -15.36
C MET A 181 1.95 -15.46 -16.62
N ASN A 182 2.63 -14.98 -17.66
CA ASN A 182 2.08 -14.74 -19.00
C ASN A 182 2.60 -15.79 -19.99
#